data_AF-A0A2U2RSP1-F1
#
_entry.id   AF-A0A2U2RSP1-F1
#
_cell.length_a   1.000
_cell.length_b   1.000
_cell.length_c   1.000
_cell.angle_alpha   90.00
_cell.angle_beta   90.00
_cell.angle_gamma   90.00
#
_symmetry.space_group_name_H-M   'P 1'
#
loop_
_entity.id
_entity.type
_entity.pdbx_description
1 polymer ?
#
loop_
_entity_poly.entity_id
_entity_poly.type
_entity_poly.pdbx_seq_one_letter_code
_entity_poly.pdbx_strand_id
1 'polypeptide(L)'
;MKKSICILDICIFGLSITALLIAFFKNLSNVNFLIGAGLISLMSVAQTRMAVITNLSKDNPKVKTMRRMNRLTVILAVALYFVPLIDNDFIVNIPTSFIFVVTIMLFTGNVSTKLPLNKYMGLRLPWTTTDEKTWKIANRLLGYITFPLVFIMLILYFITEQSELVLFIGLVIWVGIPTIYSFIKQKNKLGE
;
A
#
# COMPACT_ATOMS: atom_id res chain seq x y z
N MET A 1 11.28 -13.57 24.54
CA MET A 1 10.07 -14.27 24.05
C MET A 1 10.14 -14.40 22.53
N LYS A 2 10.23 -15.64 21.99
CA LYS A 2 10.12 -15.90 20.54
C LYS A 2 8.85 -15.24 20.02
N LYS A 3 8.97 -14.30 19.07
CA LYS A 3 7.84 -13.69 18.36
C LYS A 3 7.21 -14.76 17.45
N SER A 4 6.44 -15.68 18.02
CA SER A 4 5.73 -16.71 17.25
C SER A 4 4.60 -16.07 16.47
N ILE A 5 4.53 -16.34 15.16
CA ILE A 5 3.37 -16.01 14.34
C ILE A 5 2.26 -16.99 14.72
N CYS A 6 1.06 -16.48 15.05
CA CYS A 6 -0.03 -17.35 15.43
C CYS A 6 -0.54 -18.06 14.16
N ILE A 7 -0.77 -19.37 14.22
CA ILE A 7 -1.31 -20.17 13.10
C ILE A 7 -2.58 -19.52 12.53
N LEU A 8 -3.41 -18.97 13.42
CA LEU A 8 -4.62 -18.23 13.04
C LEU A 8 -4.34 -17.04 12.10
N ASP A 9 -3.26 -16.28 12.30
CA ASP A 9 -2.93 -15.16 11.41
C ASP A 9 -2.53 -15.63 10.02
N ILE A 10 -1.82 -16.77 9.95
CA ILE A 10 -1.38 -17.36 8.68
C ILE A 10 -2.60 -17.85 7.92
N CYS A 11 -3.56 -18.48 8.61
CA CYS A 11 -4.82 -18.89 8.03
C CYS A 11 -5.63 -17.68 7.52
N ILE A 12 -5.77 -16.61 8.33
CA ILE A 12 -6.48 -15.40 7.90
C ILE A 12 -5.80 -14.75 6.71
N PHE A 13 -4.47 -14.64 6.73
CA PHE A 13 -3.68 -14.06 5.64
C PHE A 13 -3.78 -14.90 4.35
N GLY A 14 -3.70 -16.22 4.47
CA GLY A 14 -3.88 -17.14 3.34
C GLY A 14 -5.29 -17.05 2.75
N LEU A 15 -6.32 -17.09 3.59
CA LEU A 15 -7.71 -17.00 3.17
C LEU A 15 -8.02 -15.68 2.46
N SER A 16 -7.52 -14.56 3.00
CA SER A 16 -7.70 -13.24 2.41
C SER A 16 -6.99 -13.08 1.07
N ILE A 17 -5.79 -13.65 0.90
CA ILE A 17 -5.12 -13.71 -0.41
C ILE A 17 -5.91 -14.57 -1.40
N THR A 18 -6.38 -15.75 -0.97
CA THR A 18 -7.16 -16.62 -1.87
C THR A 18 -8.48 -15.97 -2.29
N ALA A 19 -9.16 -15.28 -1.37
CA ALA A 19 -10.37 -14.53 -1.67
C ALA A 19 -10.10 -13.41 -2.70
N LEU A 20 -8.99 -12.69 -2.54
CA LEU A 20 -8.55 -11.66 -3.48
C LEU A 20 -8.22 -12.21 -4.87
N LEU A 21 -7.53 -13.35 -4.95
CA LEU A 21 -7.20 -13.98 -6.23
C LEU A 21 -8.45 -14.49 -6.95
N ILE A 22 -9.32 -15.22 -6.25
CA ILE A 22 -10.62 -15.66 -6.81
C ILE A 22 -11.39 -14.45 -7.32
N ALA A 23 -11.36 -13.36 -6.55
CA ALA A 23 -12.08 -12.17 -6.89
C ALA A 23 -11.58 -11.42 -8.12
N PHE A 24 -10.27 -11.35 -8.27
CA PHE A 24 -9.64 -10.78 -9.44
C PHE A 24 -9.98 -11.57 -10.71
N PHE A 25 -10.00 -12.91 -10.65
CA PHE A 25 -10.21 -13.75 -11.84
C PHE A 25 -11.67 -13.98 -12.21
N LYS A 26 -12.62 -13.91 -11.26
CA LYS A 26 -14.02 -14.30 -11.52
C LYS A 26 -14.95 -13.19 -12.01
N ASN A 27 -14.52 -11.93 -12.03
CA ASN A 27 -15.28 -10.76 -12.53
C ASN A 27 -16.80 -10.79 -12.24
N LEU A 28 -17.16 -11.18 -11.01
CA LEU A 28 -18.55 -11.40 -10.57
C LEU A 28 -18.97 -10.23 -9.67
N SER A 29 -20.18 -9.71 -9.86
CA SER A 29 -20.72 -8.56 -9.12
C SER A 29 -20.70 -8.74 -7.59
N ASN A 30 -20.95 -9.96 -7.10
CA ASN A 30 -20.95 -10.29 -5.67
C ASN A 30 -19.55 -10.41 -5.06
N VAL A 31 -18.51 -10.37 -5.88
CA VAL A 31 -17.15 -10.70 -5.47
C VAL A 31 -16.36 -9.46 -5.05
N ASN A 32 -16.83 -8.26 -5.40
CA ASN A 32 -16.32 -6.99 -4.88
C ASN A 32 -16.33 -6.95 -3.35
N PHE A 33 -17.39 -7.48 -2.71
CA PHE A 33 -17.49 -7.54 -1.25
C PHE A 33 -16.38 -8.39 -0.62
N LEU A 34 -16.01 -9.49 -1.28
CA LEU A 34 -14.91 -10.36 -0.86
C LEU A 34 -13.55 -9.67 -1.00
N ILE A 35 -13.37 -8.83 -2.03
CA ILE A 35 -12.14 -8.01 -2.19
C ILE A 35 -12.01 -7.04 -1.03
N GLY A 36 -13.08 -6.30 -0.71
CA GLY A 36 -13.09 -5.35 0.40
C GLY A 36 -12.82 -6.05 1.74
N ALA A 37 -13.51 -7.14 2.03
CA ALA A 37 -13.29 -7.93 3.25
C ALA A 37 -11.87 -8.52 3.33
N GLY A 38 -11.33 -9.00 2.20
CA GLY A 38 -9.95 -9.49 2.09
C GLY A 38 -8.93 -8.40 2.41
N LEU A 39 -9.08 -7.21 1.85
CA LEU A 39 -8.20 -6.07 2.15
C LEU A 39 -8.24 -5.68 3.63
N ILE A 40 -9.45 -5.54 4.20
CA ILE A 40 -9.63 -5.13 5.60
C ILE A 40 -8.99 -6.15 6.54
N SER A 41 -9.17 -7.45 6.27
CA SER A 41 -8.56 -8.51 7.08
C SER A 41 -7.03 -8.51 6.98
N LEU A 42 -6.46 -8.33 5.78
CA LEU A 42 -5.00 -8.18 5.60
C LEU A 42 -4.43 -6.99 6.36
N MET A 43 -5.08 -5.83 6.27
CA MET A 43 -4.65 -4.61 6.97
C MET A 43 -4.81 -4.75 8.50
N SER A 44 -5.79 -5.52 8.96
CA SER A 44 -5.99 -5.86 10.37
C SER A 44 -4.88 -6.77 10.90
N VAL A 45 -4.45 -7.77 10.11
CA VAL A 45 -3.28 -8.60 10.45
C VAL A 45 -2.00 -7.76 10.47
N ALA A 46 -1.83 -6.85 9.51
CA ALA A 46 -0.68 -5.94 9.48
C ALA A 46 -0.62 -5.06 10.75
N GLN A 47 -1.77 -4.55 11.23
CA GLN A 47 -1.89 -3.78 12.47
C GLN A 47 -1.33 -4.54 13.69
N THR A 48 -1.76 -5.79 13.88
CA THR A 48 -1.39 -6.59 15.06
C THR A 48 0.08 -7.01 15.00
N ARG A 49 0.59 -7.28 13.80
CA ARG A 49 1.96 -7.78 13.57
C ARG A 49 3.00 -6.70 13.23
N MET A 50 2.62 -5.42 13.23
CA MET A 50 3.52 -4.30 12.91
C MET A 50 4.86 -4.31 13.66
N ALA A 51 4.87 -4.66 14.96
CA ALA A 51 6.10 -4.76 15.76
C ALA A 51 7.00 -5.94 15.36
N VAL A 52 6.41 -7.02 14.84
CA VAL A 52 7.16 -8.17 14.31
C VAL A 52 7.76 -7.78 12.96
N ILE A 53 6.95 -7.22 12.07
CA ILE A 53 7.31 -6.79 10.72
C ILE A 53 8.48 -5.78 10.74
N THR A 54 8.40 -4.78 11.62
CA THR A 54 9.43 -3.74 11.73
C THR A 54 10.63 -4.15 12.58
N ASN A 55 10.60 -5.35 13.17
CA ASN A 55 11.57 -5.82 14.16
C ASN A 55 11.80 -4.84 15.34
N LEU A 56 10.74 -4.13 15.76
CA LEU A 56 10.78 -3.19 16.89
C LEU A 56 10.05 -3.74 18.13
N SER A 57 10.23 -3.08 19.28
CA SER A 57 9.40 -3.31 20.48
C SER A 57 7.94 -2.87 20.22
N LYS A 58 6.97 -3.55 20.85
CA LYS A 58 5.54 -3.20 20.76
C LYS A 58 5.25 -1.79 21.27
N ASP A 59 6.03 -1.31 22.24
CA ASP A 59 5.85 0.00 22.88
C ASP A 59 6.57 1.14 22.17
N ASN A 60 7.35 0.82 21.12
CA ASN A 60 8.09 1.82 20.38
C ASN A 60 7.12 2.87 19.77
N PRO A 61 7.39 4.18 19.93
CA PRO A 61 6.51 5.23 19.42
C PRO A 61 6.30 5.12 17.91
N LYS A 62 7.29 4.66 17.14
CA LYS A 62 7.15 4.46 15.68
C LYS A 62 6.10 3.40 15.34
N VAL A 63 6.07 2.30 16.10
CA VAL A 63 5.06 1.23 15.91
C VAL A 63 3.67 1.76 16.26
N LYS A 64 3.53 2.53 17.35
CA LYS A 64 2.25 3.19 17.71
C LYS A 64 1.77 4.12 16.60
N THR A 65 2.65 4.95 16.05
CA THR A 65 2.33 5.85 14.93
C THR A 65 1.92 5.09 13.67
N MET A 66 2.67 4.04 13.29
CA MET A 66 2.32 3.22 12.12
C MET A 66 0.96 2.54 12.27
N ARG A 67 0.65 2.01 13.47
CA ARG A 67 -0.68 1.47 13.79
C ARG A 67 -1.80 2.52 13.74
N ARG A 68 -1.54 3.74 14.19
CA ARG A 68 -2.53 4.84 14.10
C ARG A 68 -2.81 5.17 12.63
N MET A 69 -1.77 5.30 11.82
CA MET A 69 -1.91 5.65 10.40
C MET A 69 -2.53 4.54 9.58
N ASN A 70 -2.18 3.27 9.85
CA ASN A 70 -2.84 2.13 9.22
C ASN A 70 -4.36 2.14 9.49
N ARG A 71 -4.81 2.41 10.72
CA ARG A 71 -6.25 2.57 11.01
C ARG A 71 -6.90 3.65 10.17
N LEU A 72 -6.25 4.81 10.01
CA LEU A 72 -6.77 5.89 9.18
C LEU A 72 -6.86 5.46 7.71
N THR A 73 -5.87 4.72 7.20
CA THR A 73 -5.91 4.19 5.84
C THR A 73 -7.01 3.14 5.66
N VAL A 74 -7.25 2.26 6.64
CA VAL A 74 -8.36 1.30 6.60
C VAL A 74 -9.70 2.05 6.55
N ILE A 75 -9.90 3.05 7.40
CA ILE A 75 -11.14 3.85 7.41
C ILE A 75 -11.35 4.53 6.05
N LEU A 76 -10.30 5.13 5.48
CA LEU A 76 -10.36 5.76 4.17
C LEU A 76 -10.66 4.74 3.05
N ALA A 77 -10.04 3.57 3.08
CA ALA A 77 -10.29 2.50 2.12
C ALA A 77 -11.73 1.98 2.18
N VAL A 78 -12.25 1.79 3.38
CA VAL A 78 -13.64 1.41 3.62
C VAL A 78 -14.57 2.50 3.08
N ALA A 79 -14.31 3.78 3.38
CA ALA A 79 -15.10 4.88 2.84
C ALA A 79 -15.09 4.89 1.31
N LEU A 80 -13.92 4.80 0.67
CA LEU A 80 -13.81 4.75 -0.80
C LEU A 80 -14.52 3.54 -1.42
N TYR A 81 -14.59 2.41 -0.71
CA TYR A 81 -15.28 1.21 -1.17
C TYR A 81 -16.81 1.31 -1.04
N PHE A 82 -17.31 1.93 0.04
CA PHE A 82 -18.75 2.07 0.27
C PHE A 82 -19.39 3.27 -0.44
N VAL A 83 -18.63 4.32 -0.79
CA VAL A 83 -19.16 5.51 -1.49
C VAL A 83 -19.89 5.15 -2.79
N PRO A 84 -19.36 4.29 -3.69
CA PRO A 84 -20.07 3.88 -4.91
C PRO A 84 -21.30 2.99 -4.68
N LEU A 85 -21.54 2.50 -3.45
CA LEU A 85 -22.64 1.60 -3.10
C LEU A 85 -23.86 2.33 -2.50
N ILE A 86 -23.73 3.62 -2.16
CA ILE A 86 -24.75 4.36 -1.41
C ILE A 86 -25.89 4.88 -2.29
N ASP A 87 -25.69 5.08 -3.60
CA ASP A 87 -26.79 5.36 -4.53
C ASP A 87 -26.38 5.15 -6.00
N ASN A 88 -27.24 4.54 -6.82
CA ASN A 88 -26.97 4.33 -8.25
C ASN A 88 -27.06 5.64 -9.06
N ASP A 89 -27.76 6.65 -8.52
CA ASP A 89 -28.00 7.93 -9.19
C ASP A 89 -26.92 8.98 -8.87
N PHE A 90 -26.09 8.75 -7.84
CA PHE A 90 -24.93 9.59 -7.55
C PHE A 90 -23.72 9.14 -8.37
N ILE A 91 -23.70 9.61 -9.62
CA ILE A 91 -22.54 10.03 -10.41
C ILE A 91 -21.19 9.54 -9.82
N VAL A 92 -20.78 8.32 -10.16
CA VAL A 92 -19.43 7.91 -10.64
C VAL A 92 -19.23 6.41 -10.48
N ASN A 93 -19.12 5.72 -11.62
CA ASN A 93 -18.81 4.30 -11.71
C ASN A 93 -17.31 4.04 -11.57
N ILE A 94 -16.72 4.30 -10.39
CA ILE A 94 -15.30 4.00 -10.13
C ILE A 94 -15.09 2.49 -10.18
N PRO A 95 -14.23 1.97 -11.07
CA PRO A 95 -13.94 0.54 -11.11
C PRO A 95 -13.36 0.06 -9.78
N THR A 96 -13.80 -1.10 -9.31
CA THR A 96 -13.33 -1.66 -8.04
C THR A 96 -11.83 -1.96 -8.05
N SER A 97 -11.26 -2.28 -9.23
CA SER A 97 -9.82 -2.38 -9.46
C SER A 97 -9.07 -1.08 -9.14
N PHE A 98 -9.64 0.07 -9.48
CA PHE A 98 -9.07 1.38 -9.21
C PHE A 98 -9.03 1.66 -7.70
N ILE A 99 -10.16 1.42 -7.01
CA ILE A 99 -10.27 1.57 -5.55
C ILE A 99 -9.28 0.64 -4.83
N PHE A 100 -9.16 -0.60 -5.32
CA PHE A 100 -8.25 -1.60 -4.78
C PHE A 100 -6.79 -1.16 -4.87
N VAL A 101 -6.33 -0.73 -6.05
CA VAL A 101 -4.95 -0.29 -6.26
C VAL A 101 -4.64 0.97 -5.45
N VAL A 102 -5.53 1.97 -5.48
CA VAL A 102 -5.37 3.20 -4.69
C VAL A 102 -5.27 2.90 -3.20
N THR A 103 -6.06 1.96 -2.68
CA THR A 103 -6.00 1.52 -1.29
C THR A 103 -4.62 0.94 -0.94
N ILE A 104 -4.07 0.07 -1.79
CA ILE A 104 -2.74 -0.50 -1.61
C ILE A 104 -1.66 0.59 -1.65
N MET A 105 -1.77 1.53 -2.58
CA MET A 105 -0.85 2.66 -2.69
C MET A 105 -0.85 3.49 -1.41
N LEU A 106 -2.04 3.90 -0.95
CA LEU A 106 -2.21 4.68 0.29
C LEU A 106 -1.64 3.94 1.51
N PHE A 107 -1.91 2.64 1.64
CA PHE A 107 -1.37 1.84 2.75
C PHE A 107 0.16 1.78 2.71
N THR A 108 0.69 1.40 1.55
CA THR A 108 2.14 1.21 1.37
C THR A 108 2.89 2.52 1.52
N GLY A 109 2.42 3.61 0.93
CA GLY A 109 3.03 4.93 1.05
C GLY A 109 3.02 5.49 2.47
N ASN A 110 1.93 5.27 3.21
CA ASN A 110 1.86 5.66 4.62
C ASN A 110 2.86 4.90 5.48
N VAL A 111 3.00 3.61 5.23
CA VAL A 111 3.92 2.72 5.94
C VAL A 111 5.38 3.04 5.58
N SER A 112 5.69 3.28 4.29
CA SER A 112 7.05 3.40 3.77
C SER A 112 7.87 4.52 4.43
N THR A 113 7.27 5.68 4.70
CA THR A 113 7.94 6.81 5.36
C THR A 113 8.49 6.50 6.75
N LYS A 114 7.89 5.52 7.44
CA LYS A 114 8.16 5.19 8.84
C LYS A 114 8.86 3.85 9.03
N LEU A 115 9.06 3.09 7.95
CA LEU A 115 9.73 1.80 8.02
C LEU A 115 11.20 1.99 8.46
N PRO A 116 11.64 1.28 9.52
CA PRO A 116 13.07 1.07 9.73
C PRO A 116 13.61 0.12 8.66
N LEU A 117 14.91 0.20 8.39
CA LEU A 117 15.58 -0.75 7.51
C LEU A 117 15.34 -2.17 8.02
N ASN A 118 14.74 -3.03 7.19
CA ASN A 118 14.43 -4.41 7.54
C ASN A 118 14.46 -5.31 6.30
N LYS A 119 14.78 -6.60 6.46
CA LYS A 119 14.97 -7.54 5.34
C LYS A 119 13.74 -7.74 4.44
N TYR A 120 12.53 -7.47 4.93
CA TYR A 120 11.29 -7.97 4.33
C TYR A 120 10.45 -6.90 3.62
N MET A 121 10.64 -5.62 3.93
CA MET A 121 9.79 -4.53 3.41
C MET A 121 10.60 -3.37 2.82
N GLY A 122 9.87 -2.54 2.08
CA GLY A 122 10.35 -1.33 1.43
C GLY A 122 10.91 -1.60 0.04
N LEU A 123 11.24 -0.53 -0.67
CA LEU A 123 11.84 -0.61 -2.00
C LEU A 123 13.24 -1.22 -1.90
N ARG A 124 13.43 -2.41 -2.50
CA ARG A 124 14.64 -3.23 -2.43
C ARG A 124 15.22 -3.40 -3.83
N LEU A 125 16.04 -2.43 -4.20
CA LEU A 125 16.86 -2.39 -5.41
C LEU A 125 18.32 -2.69 -5.06
N PRO A 126 19.15 -3.19 -6.00
CA PRO A 126 20.56 -3.54 -5.73
C PRO A 126 21.37 -2.44 -5.03
N TRP A 127 21.10 -1.17 -5.35
CA TRP A 127 21.75 -0.01 -4.72
C TRP A 127 21.12 0.45 -3.40
N THR A 128 19.86 0.08 -3.12
CA THR A 128 19.22 0.39 -1.83
C THR A 128 19.55 -0.67 -0.78
N THR A 129 19.95 -1.87 -1.17
CA THR A 129 20.33 -2.94 -0.23
C THR A 129 21.71 -2.71 0.37
N THR A 130 22.58 -1.99 -0.34
CA THR A 130 23.96 -1.72 0.07
C THR A 130 24.10 -0.53 1.00
N ASP A 131 23.18 0.46 0.93
CA ASP A 131 23.23 1.65 1.77
C ASP A 131 21.88 1.98 2.44
N GLU A 132 21.90 2.04 3.76
CA GLU A 132 20.74 2.41 4.57
C GLU A 132 20.24 3.84 4.27
N LYS A 133 21.14 4.78 3.99
CA LYS A 133 20.74 6.17 3.70
C LYS A 133 19.97 6.23 2.38
N THR A 134 20.48 5.61 1.31
CA THR A 134 19.80 5.48 0.01
C THR A 134 18.46 4.74 0.15
N TRP A 135 18.40 3.68 0.95
CA TRP A 135 17.14 2.96 1.23
C TRP A 135 16.09 3.84 1.91
N LYS A 136 16.48 4.60 2.95
CA LYS A 136 15.57 5.51 3.67
C LYS A 136 15.01 6.58 2.74
N ILE A 137 15.83 7.08 1.83
CA ILE A 137 15.43 8.11 0.86
C ILE A 137 14.41 7.55 -0.13
N ALA A 138 14.67 6.38 -0.71
CA ALA A 138 13.75 5.72 -1.62
C ALA A 138 12.37 5.51 -0.97
N ASN A 139 12.34 4.96 0.25
CA ASN A 139 11.09 4.65 0.93
C ASN A 139 10.33 5.88 1.44
N ARG A 140 11.05 6.93 1.86
CA ARG A 140 10.42 8.22 2.20
C ARG A 140 9.83 8.89 0.98
N LEU A 141 10.57 8.92 -0.13
CA LEU A 141 10.10 9.51 -1.38
C LEU A 141 8.86 8.79 -1.90
N LEU A 142 8.88 7.44 -1.92
CA LEU A 142 7.71 6.61 -2.23
C LEU A 142 6.47 7.03 -1.43
N GLY A 143 6.65 7.27 -0.12
CA GLY A 143 5.54 7.66 0.74
C GLY A 143 5.06 9.10 0.52
N TYR A 144 5.97 10.05 0.33
CA TYR A 144 5.62 11.46 0.13
C TYR A 144 4.89 11.71 -1.19
N ILE A 145 5.25 11.00 -2.27
CA ILE A 145 4.56 11.16 -3.55
C ILE A 145 3.20 10.46 -3.59
N THR A 146 2.94 9.51 -2.69
CA THR A 146 1.73 8.67 -2.74
C THR A 146 0.44 9.49 -2.69
N PHE A 147 0.29 10.39 -1.71
CA PHE A 147 -0.95 11.16 -1.56
C PHE A 147 -1.19 12.16 -2.70
N PRO A 148 -0.21 13.01 -3.09
CA PRO A 148 -0.38 13.88 -4.26
C PRO A 148 -0.72 13.09 -5.53
N LEU A 149 -0.05 11.96 -5.74
CA LEU A 149 -0.25 11.15 -6.93
C LEU A 149 -1.63 10.49 -6.96
N VAL A 150 -2.09 9.90 -5.85
CA VAL A 150 -3.46 9.35 -5.76
C VAL A 150 -4.50 10.42 -6.02
N PHE A 151 -4.30 11.64 -5.50
CA PHE A 151 -5.22 12.75 -5.75
C PHE A 151 -5.25 13.15 -7.22
N ILE A 152 -4.09 13.26 -7.87
CA ILE A 152 -3.99 13.51 -9.32
C ILE A 152 -4.65 12.38 -10.13
N MET A 153 -4.42 11.13 -9.74
CA MET A 153 -5.04 9.97 -10.41
C MET A 153 -6.56 10.01 -10.31
N LEU A 154 -7.13 10.38 -9.16
CA LEU A 154 -8.58 10.54 -9.01
C LEU A 154 -9.10 11.61 -9.97
N ILE A 155 -8.49 12.80 -10.01
CA ILE A 155 -8.88 13.89 -10.91
C ILE A 155 -8.78 13.46 -12.38
N LEU A 156 -7.67 12.83 -12.78
CA LEU A 156 -7.47 12.36 -14.14
C LEU A 156 -8.50 11.29 -14.54
N TYR A 157 -8.87 10.41 -13.61
CA TYR A 157 -9.92 9.44 -13.84
C TYR A 157 -11.27 10.14 -14.07
N PHE A 158 -11.63 11.17 -13.28
CA PHE A 158 -12.88 11.92 -13.53
C PHE A 158 -12.91 12.68 -14.87
N ILE A 159 -11.74 13.06 -15.40
CA ILE A 159 -11.66 13.78 -16.68
C ILE A 159 -11.68 12.81 -17.87
N THR A 160 -10.97 11.69 -17.77
CA THR A 160 -10.71 10.79 -18.90
C THR A 160 -11.63 9.58 -18.91
N GLU A 161 -12.18 9.20 -17.75
CA GLU A 161 -12.88 7.94 -17.48
C GLU A 161 -12.03 6.67 -17.80
N GLN A 162 -10.75 6.83 -18.15
CA GLN A 162 -9.82 5.76 -18.54
C GLN A 162 -9.06 5.23 -17.33
N SER A 163 -9.74 4.47 -16.48
CA SER A 163 -9.16 3.90 -15.25
C SER A 163 -7.86 3.12 -15.48
N GLU A 164 -7.79 2.28 -16.51
CA GLU A 164 -6.62 1.41 -16.78
C GLU A 164 -5.35 2.23 -17.09
N LEU A 165 -5.47 3.23 -17.96
CA LEU A 165 -4.36 4.09 -18.36
C LEU A 165 -3.87 4.93 -17.17
N VAL A 166 -4.80 5.50 -16.40
CA VAL A 166 -4.48 6.29 -15.20
C VAL A 166 -3.76 5.43 -14.16
N LEU A 167 -4.22 4.20 -13.92
CA LEU A 167 -3.57 3.25 -13.01
C LEU A 167 -2.18 2.87 -13.48
N PHE A 168 -2.02 2.54 -14.76
CA PHE A 168 -0.73 2.16 -15.33
C PHE A 168 0.30 3.29 -15.16
N ILE A 169 -0.03 4.50 -15.61
CA ILE A 169 0.87 5.66 -15.50
C ILE A 169 1.15 5.98 -14.03
N GLY A 170 0.11 5.96 -13.18
CA GLY A 170 0.23 6.20 -11.75
C GLY A 170 1.20 5.24 -11.08
N LEU A 171 1.09 3.93 -11.33
CA LEU A 171 1.99 2.92 -10.76
C LEU A 171 3.43 3.07 -11.26
N VAL A 172 3.62 3.37 -12.55
CA VAL A 172 4.93 3.61 -13.14
C VAL A 172 5.60 4.82 -12.48
N ILE A 173 4.88 5.92 -12.30
CA ILE A 173 5.39 7.13 -11.61
C ILE A 173 5.70 6.83 -10.14
N TRP A 174 4.78 6.15 -9.46
CA TRP A 174 4.87 5.85 -8.03
C TRP A 174 6.10 5.03 -7.68
N VAL A 175 6.43 4.00 -8.48
CA VAL A 175 7.62 3.17 -8.27
C VAL A 175 8.85 3.75 -8.96
N GLY A 176 8.67 4.36 -10.13
CA GLY A 176 9.75 4.86 -10.98
C GLY A 176 10.49 6.05 -10.37
N ILE A 177 9.78 7.07 -9.85
CA ILE A 177 10.43 8.27 -9.27
C ILE A 177 11.37 7.89 -8.11
N PRO A 178 10.94 7.12 -7.09
CA PRO A 178 11.83 6.69 -6.01
C PRO A 178 13.00 5.82 -6.47
N THR A 179 12.77 4.98 -7.47
CA THR A 179 13.78 4.09 -8.06
C THR A 179 14.89 4.91 -8.74
N ILE A 180 14.52 5.81 -9.65
CA ILE A 180 15.47 6.64 -10.40
C ILE A 180 16.23 7.58 -9.45
N TYR A 181 15.52 8.25 -8.54
CA TYR A 181 16.15 9.19 -7.61
C TYR A 181 17.16 8.49 -6.68
N SER A 182 16.81 7.30 -6.17
CA SER A 182 17.73 6.53 -5.32
C SER A 182 18.95 6.01 -6.09
N PHE A 183 18.80 5.68 -7.37
CA PHE A 183 19.91 5.28 -8.23
C PHE A 183 20.91 6.42 -8.46
N ILE A 184 20.42 7.60 -8.85
CA ILE A 184 21.25 8.79 -9.06
C ILE A 184 22.05 9.11 -7.80
N LYS A 185 21.39 9.06 -6.63
CA LYS A 185 22.03 9.33 -5.35
C LYS A 185 23.11 8.32 -5.00
N GLN A 186 22.93 7.03 -5.34
CA GLN A 186 23.97 6.03 -5.14
C GLN A 186 25.16 6.27 -6.06
N LYS A 187 24.92 6.61 -7.34
CA LYS A 187 25.98 6.85 -8.32
C LYS A 187 26.86 8.04 -7.92
N ASN A 188 26.27 9.14 -7.48
CA ASN A 188 27.02 10.32 -7.06
C ASN A 188 27.95 10.03 -5.87
N LYS A 189 27.55 9.14 -4.96
CA LYS A 189 28.40 8.70 -3.84
C LYS A 189 29.60 7.84 -4.24
N LEU A 190 29.54 7.15 -5.38
CA LEU A 190 30.62 6.28 -5.85
C LEU A 190 31.65 7.04 -6.71
N GLY A 191 31.30 8.27 -7.14
CA GLY A 191 32.18 9.16 -7.91
C GLY A 191 32.85 10.26 -7.07
N GLU A 192 32.56 10.30 -5.76
CA GLU A 192 33.30 11.07 -4.73
C GLU A 192 34.33 10.16 -4.06
#